data_AF-A0A958QU99-F1
#
_entry.id   AF-A0A958QU99-F1
#
_cell.length_a   1.000
_cell.length_b   1.000
_cell.length_c   1.000
_cell.angle_alpha   90.00
_cell.angle_beta   90.00
_cell.angle_gamma   90.00
#
_symmetry.space_group_name_H-M   'P 1'
#
loop_
_entity.id
_entity.type
_entity.pdbx_description
1 polymer ?
#
loop_
_entity_poly.entity_id
_entity_poly.type
_entity_poly.pdbx_seq_one_letter_code
_entity_poly.pdbx_strand_id
1 'polypeptide(L)'
;MKKTIRTKFRSEYPADFAFDYKDPVTLARFLMEGGKIIPSRISKLSLSQQKKLTRAVKKARSLALLPLGSEAHDFFQRPEQISAKPFEV
;
A
#
# COMPACT_ATOMS: atom_id res chain seq x y z
N MET A 1 -12.99 13.81 32.77
CA MET A 1 -13.29 13.65 31.33
C MET A 1 -12.05 13.11 30.63
N LYS A 2 -12.08 11.90 30.08
CA LYS A 2 -10.92 11.36 29.34
C LYS A 2 -10.78 12.16 28.03
N LYS A 3 -9.75 12.99 27.91
CA LYS A 3 -9.45 13.69 26.66
C LYS A 3 -9.04 12.63 25.63
N THR A 4 -9.90 12.36 24.66
CA THR A 4 -9.58 11.45 23.55
C THR A 4 -8.58 12.17 22.63
N ILE A 5 -7.30 12.06 22.94
CA ILE A 5 -6.23 12.55 22.06
C ILE A 5 -6.28 11.66 20.81
N ARG A 6 -6.83 12.19 19.70
CA ARG A 6 -6.76 11.50 18.42
C ARG A 6 -5.30 11.47 17.97
N THR A 7 -4.63 10.35 18.16
CA THR A 7 -3.26 10.16 17.68
C THR A 7 -3.26 10.18 16.16
N LYS A 8 -2.33 10.94 15.57
CA LYS A 8 -2.17 11.03 14.10
C LYS A 8 -1.79 9.67 13.48
N PHE A 9 -1.13 8.82 14.26
CA PHE A 9 -0.61 7.52 13.85
C PHE A 9 -1.42 6.37 14.45
N ARG A 10 -1.35 5.18 13.82
CA ARG A 10 -1.94 3.95 14.37
C ARG A 10 -1.32 3.62 15.72
N SER A 11 -2.17 3.37 16.72
CA SER A 11 -1.74 2.90 18.05
C SER A 11 -1.35 1.42 18.07
N GLU A 12 -1.84 0.63 17.10
CA GLU A 12 -1.53 -0.80 16.97
C GLU A 12 -0.04 -1.09 16.78
N TYR A 13 0.69 -0.15 16.16
CA TYR A 13 2.11 -0.31 15.85
C TYR A 13 2.92 0.74 16.61
N PRO A 14 3.55 0.38 17.75
CA PRO A 14 4.41 1.31 18.48
C PRO A 14 5.61 1.76 17.64
N ALA A 15 6.27 2.85 18.05
CA ALA A 15 7.40 3.43 17.32
C ALA A 15 8.55 2.42 17.09
N ASP A 16 8.74 1.51 18.04
CA ASP A 16 9.78 0.48 18.03
C ASP A 16 9.36 -0.79 17.30
N PHE A 17 8.14 -0.84 16.75
CA PHE A 17 7.68 -1.99 16.00
C PHE A 17 8.62 -2.29 14.81
N ALA A 18 9.14 -3.52 14.80
CA ALA A 18 10.03 -4.01 13.76
C ALA A 18 9.20 -4.73 12.69
N PHE A 19 9.23 -4.21 11.46
CA PHE A 19 8.65 -4.88 10.31
C PHE A 19 9.65 -5.92 9.79
N ASP A 20 9.39 -7.20 10.07
CA ASP A 20 10.18 -8.29 9.48
C ASP A 20 9.66 -8.63 8.07
N TYR A 21 10.59 -8.93 7.16
CA TYR A 21 10.29 -9.37 5.80
C TYR A 21 9.80 -10.83 5.75
N LYS A 22 10.05 -11.59 6.81
CA LYS A 22 9.64 -13.00 6.95
C LYS A 22 8.15 -13.16 7.26
N ASP A 23 7.46 -12.09 7.64
CA ASP A 23 6.04 -12.09 7.99
C ASP A 23 5.19 -11.41 6.90
N PRO A 24 4.97 -12.07 5.75
CA PRO A 24 4.23 -11.47 4.63
C PRO A 24 2.78 -11.13 5.01
N VAL A 25 2.17 -11.84 5.97
CA VAL A 25 0.79 -11.58 6.45
C VAL A 25 0.66 -10.17 7.03
N THR A 26 1.65 -9.73 7.82
CA THR A 26 1.65 -8.38 8.41
C THR A 26 1.93 -7.33 7.35
N LEU A 27 2.87 -7.61 6.44
CA LEU A 27 3.25 -6.70 5.36
C LEU A 27 2.16 -6.51 4.30
N ALA A 28 1.39 -7.57 4.00
CA ALA A 28 0.29 -7.54 3.04
C ALA A 28 -0.79 -6.52 3.40
N ARG A 29 -1.00 -6.24 4.69
CA ARG A 29 -1.94 -5.20 5.17
C ARG A 29 -1.57 -3.78 4.72
N PHE A 30 -0.32 -3.57 4.32
CA PHE A 30 0.19 -2.30 3.83
C PHE A 30 0.39 -2.28 2.31
N LEU A 31 -0.16 -3.29 1.61
CA LEU A 31 -0.23 -3.33 0.16
C LEU A 31 -1.65 -3.03 -0.32
N MET A 32 -1.75 -2.40 -1.49
CA MET A 32 -2.99 -2.30 -2.24
C MET A 32 -3.25 -3.60 -3.00
N GLU A 33 -4.46 -3.76 -3.54
CA GLU A 33 -4.87 -4.92 -4.33
C GLU A 33 -3.89 -5.23 -5.47
N GLY A 34 -3.45 -4.21 -6.22
CA GLY A 34 -2.43 -4.35 -7.26
C GLY A 34 -0.99 -4.54 -6.76
N GLY A 35 -0.80 -4.92 -5.49
CA GLY A 35 0.51 -5.18 -4.90
C GLY A 35 1.37 -3.93 -4.70
N LYS A 36 0.87 -2.71 -4.88
CA LYS A 36 1.60 -1.45 -4.64
C LYS A 36 1.65 -1.12 -3.14
N ILE A 37 2.72 -0.47 -2.67
CA ILE A 37 2.85 -0.09 -1.25
C ILE A 37 1.94 1.10 -0.95
N ILE A 38 1.12 1.01 0.10
CA ILE A 38 0.23 2.09 0.53
C ILE A 38 1.07 3.28 1.05
N PRO A 39 0.79 4.53 0.60
CA PRO A 39 1.46 5.73 1.10
C PRO A 39 1.26 5.98 2.60
N SER A 40 2.24 6.61 3.27
CA SER A 40 2.20 6.89 4.72
C SER A 40 0.99 7.73 5.16
N ARG A 41 0.50 8.63 4.30
CA ARG A 41 -0.70 9.44 4.53
C ARG A 41 -1.95 8.57 4.76
N ILE A 42 -2.02 7.43 4.09
CA ILE A 42 -3.16 6.51 4.13
C ILE A 42 -2.94 5.45 5.20
N SER A 43 -1.75 4.84 5.24
CA SER A 43 -1.39 3.82 6.25
C SER A 43 -1.33 4.38 7.68
N LYS A 44 -1.19 5.71 7.83
CA LYS A 44 -1.01 6.42 9.10
C LYS A 44 0.17 5.90 9.93
N LEU A 45 1.25 5.53 9.23
CA LEU A 45 2.55 5.24 9.84
C LEU A 45 3.40 6.50 9.93
N SER A 46 4.28 6.56 10.93
CA SER A 46 5.34 7.58 10.96
C SER A 46 6.31 7.39 9.78
N LEU A 47 7.05 8.45 9.43
CA LEU A 47 8.04 8.38 8.34
C LEU A 47 9.10 7.30 8.60
N SER A 48 9.54 7.15 9.85
CA SER A 48 10.51 6.13 10.27
C SER A 48 9.96 4.71 10.07
N GLN A 49 8.73 4.46 10.54
CA GLN A 49 8.05 3.19 10.34
C GLN A 49 7.83 2.88 8.85
N GLN A 50 7.38 3.86 8.06
CA GLN A 50 7.18 3.68 6.62
C GLN A 50 8.48 3.29 5.91
N LYS A 51 9.64 3.87 6.28
CA LYS A 51 10.95 3.50 5.74
C LYS A 51 11.33 2.05 6.09
N LYS A 52 11.12 1.64 7.35
CA LYS A 52 11.35 0.25 7.80
C LYS A 52 10.45 -0.74 7.04
N LEU A 53 9.15 -0.45 6.98
CA LEU A 53 8.16 -1.22 6.23
C LEU A 53 8.57 -1.37 4.75
N THR A 54 8.93 -0.26 4.09
CA THR A 54 9.29 -0.27 2.66
C THR A 54 10.51 -1.16 2.39
N ARG A 55 11.51 -1.14 3.27
CA ARG A 55 12.69 -2.03 3.17
C ARG A 55 12.27 -3.50 3.34
N ALA A 56 11.45 -3.79 4.34
CA ALA A 56 10.96 -5.15 4.60
C ALA A 56 10.14 -5.69 3.42
N VAL A 57 9.20 -4.91 2.89
CA VAL A 57 8.39 -5.27 1.72
C VAL A 57 9.25 -5.52 0.49
N LYS A 58 10.23 -4.65 0.21
CA LYS A 58 11.14 -4.84 -0.94
C LYS A 58 11.93 -6.14 -0.79
N LYS A 59 12.44 -6.44 0.41
CA LYS A 59 13.14 -7.69 0.70
C LYS A 59 12.24 -8.92 0.56
N ALA A 60 11.00 -8.84 1.05
CA ALA A 60 10.00 -9.90 0.90
C ALA A 60 9.67 -10.17 -0.59
N ARG A 61 9.57 -9.14 -1.42
CA ARG A 61 9.37 -9.26 -2.87
C ARG A 61 10.53 -9.94 -3.58
N SER A 62 11.77 -9.61 -3.22
CA SER A 62 12.96 -10.28 -3.78
C SER A 62 12.99 -11.78 -3.46
N LEU A 63 12.31 -12.21 -2.39
CA LEU A 63 12.16 -13.60 -1.98
C LEU A 63 10.84 -14.23 -2.44
N ALA A 64 10.07 -13.55 -3.31
CA ALA A 64 8.76 -13.97 -3.79
C ALA A 64 7.70 -14.23 -2.69
N LEU A 65 7.87 -13.68 -1.49
CA LEU A 65 6.90 -13.81 -0.38
C LEU A 65 5.70 -12.87 -0.54
N LEU A 66 5.83 -11.80 -1.34
CA LEU A 66 4.80 -10.82 -1.61
C LEU A 66 4.75 -10.51 -3.11
N PRO A 67 3.58 -10.14 -3.65
CA PRO A 67 3.46 -9.78 -5.05
C PRO A 67 4.30 -8.53 -5.37
N LEU A 68 4.92 -8.56 -6.55
CA LEU A 68 5.42 -7.36 -7.20
C LEU A 68 4.22 -6.51 -7.60
N GLY A 69 4.31 -5.19 -7.35
CA GLY A 69 3.24 -4.29 -7.76
C GLY A 69 3.15 -4.28 -9.28
N SER A 70 1.95 -4.42 -9.83
CA SER A 70 1.77 -4.35 -11.28
C SER A 70 2.07 -2.93 -11.79
N GLU A 71 2.67 -2.86 -12.98
CA GLU A 71 2.72 -1.61 -13.75
C GLU A 71 1.29 -1.11 -13.94
N ALA A 72 1.12 0.19 -13.77
CA ALA A 72 -0.15 0.79 -13.45
C ALA A 72 -1.28 0.44 -14.43
N HIS A 73 -2.10 -0.51 -14.02
CA HIS A 73 -3.40 -0.71 -14.59
C HIS A 73 -4.46 -0.71 -13.49
N ASP A 74 -4.85 0.50 -13.09
CA ASP A 74 -6.17 0.73 -12.53
C ASP A 74 -7.18 0.49 -13.68
N PHE A 75 -7.41 -0.77 -14.05
CA PHE A 75 -8.35 -1.17 -15.12
C PHE A 75 -9.82 -1.05 -14.68
N PHE A 76 -10.10 -0.59 -13.47
CA PHE A 76 -11.45 -0.64 -12.92
C PHE A 76 -12.47 0.30 -13.57
N GLN A 77 -12.05 1.21 -14.47
CA GLN A 77 -12.91 1.96 -15.40
C GLN A 77 -12.05 2.99 -16.15
N ARG A 78 -11.48 2.63 -17.31
CA ARG A 78 -11.35 3.62 -18.37
C ARG A 78 -12.46 3.28 -19.34
N PRO A 79 -13.52 4.11 -19.50
CA PRO A 79 -14.35 3.95 -20.68
C PRO A 79 -13.39 3.98 -21.87
N GLU A 80 -13.45 2.95 -22.71
CA GLU A 80 -12.71 2.90 -23.97
C GLU A 80 -12.70 4.30 -24.58
N GLN A 81 -11.56 4.78 -25.08
CA GLN A 81 -11.58 6.00 -25.90
C GLN A 81 -12.59 5.72 -27.01
N ILE A 82 -13.74 6.41 -26.99
CA ILE A 82 -14.74 6.31 -28.04
C ILE A 82 -13.98 6.66 -29.32
N SER A 83 -13.61 5.64 -30.09
CA SER A 83 -13.00 5.83 -31.39
C SER A 83 -13.96 6.74 -32.15
N ALA A 84 -13.49 7.88 -32.62
CA ALA A 84 -14.28 8.82 -33.41
C ALA A 84 -14.57 8.24 -34.81
N LYS A 85 -15.06 7.00 -34.89
CA LYS A 85 -15.74 6.54 -36.09
C LYS A 85 -17.12 7.20 -36.03
N PRO A 86 -17.40 8.20 -36.89
CA PRO A 86 -18.76 8.66 -37.04
C PRO A 86 -19.59 7.43 -37.42
N PHE A 87 -20.72 7.27 -36.77
CA PHE A 87 -21.75 6.30 -37.12
C PHE A 87 -22.10 6.52 -38.60
N GLU A 88 -21.63 5.64 -39.46
CA GLU A 88 -22.06 5.58 -40.86
C GLU A 88 -23.53 5.17 -40.85
N VAL A 89 -24.37 6.00 -41.47
CA VAL A 89 -25.80 5.78 -41.69
C VAL A 89 -25.98 4.95 -42.96
#